data_AF-A0A8B6DIH0-F1
#
_entry.id   AF-A0A8B6DIH0-F1
#
_cell.length_a   1.000
_cell.length_b   1.000
_cell.length_c   1.000
_cell.angle_alpha   90.00
_cell.angle_beta   90.00
_cell.angle_gamma   90.00
#
_symmetry.space_group_name_H-M   'P 1'
#
loop_
_entity.id
_entity.type
_entity.pdbx_description
1 polymer ?
#
loop_
_entity_poly.entity_id
_entity_poly.type
_entity_poly.pdbx_seq_one_letter_code
_entity_poly.pdbx_strand_id
1 'polypeptide(L)'
;MSDLNNVLEKIYQDNSKVDNHSKGTRKLLTYIKEVVEEVGKIYPRFRSSNIENVTSPETNDALHSTELDHLVILKIRGQEKDIPESPGNAKFEVDSSAESDWADCINTEGYLEPKEVIAKYKECIHSAVKVTQQELSRDWINDIKVDIGDAAAMTITASYSPVRFTLKRQIYTPVKCDLNLIIGCCELPPIELSSWLYDRSSQSKRWPSSDTVEKIWNTFSFGLAAQNLNAEVSNIRKTETDLQLLWQYSVSRAETCILQHCTADLIHKKLLIILKVVLLVEIHEGSDRTPLLTSYHIKTIVFHEAHDYPDPIAGNKIN
;
A
#
# COMPACT_ATOMS: atom_id res chain seq x y z
N MET A 1 9.69 6.74 34.95
CA MET A 1 9.17 7.41 33.73
C MET A 1 10.28 7.96 32.83
N SER A 2 11.37 8.56 33.34
CA SER A 2 12.48 9.05 32.49
C SER A 2 13.13 7.96 31.66
N ASP A 3 13.31 6.76 32.22
CA ASP A 3 14.10 5.71 31.58
C ASP A 3 13.38 5.07 30.39
N LEU A 4 12.06 4.88 30.49
CA LEU A 4 11.24 4.39 29.38
C LEU A 4 11.21 5.38 28.21
N ASN A 5 10.98 6.66 28.50
CA ASN A 5 10.97 7.69 27.45
C ASN A 5 12.33 7.79 26.75
N ASN A 6 13.43 7.63 27.48
CA ASN A 6 14.76 7.61 26.88
C ASN A 6 14.97 6.39 25.96
N VAL A 7 14.47 5.21 26.34
CA VAL A 7 14.53 4.00 25.50
C VAL A 7 13.69 4.17 24.24
N LEU A 8 12.44 4.64 24.37
CA LEU A 8 11.54 4.86 23.25
C LEU A 8 12.07 5.93 22.29
N GLU A 9 12.62 7.02 22.81
CA GLU A 9 13.23 8.06 21.99
C GLU A 9 14.47 7.53 21.27
N LYS A 10 15.29 6.68 21.91
CA LYS A 10 16.42 6.03 21.24
C LYS A 10 15.97 5.13 20.09
N ILE A 11 14.97 4.26 20.33
CA ILE A 11 14.38 3.41 19.28
C ILE A 11 13.86 4.27 18.12
N TYR A 12 13.14 5.33 18.43
CA TYR A 12 12.66 6.26 17.41
C TYR A 12 13.83 6.88 16.64
N GLN A 13 14.83 7.48 17.29
CA GLN A 13 15.95 8.16 16.61
C GLN A 13 16.78 7.21 15.73
N ASP A 14 16.94 5.96 16.16
CA ASP A 14 17.66 4.93 15.40
C ASP A 14 16.88 4.50 14.13
N ASN A 15 15.55 4.62 14.14
CA ASN A 15 14.67 4.10 13.07
C ASN A 15 13.91 5.19 12.27
N SER A 16 13.79 6.40 12.80
CA SER A 16 13.06 7.52 12.18
C SER A 16 13.88 8.24 11.11
N LYS A 17 15.20 8.02 11.13
CA LYS A 17 16.10 8.47 10.06
C LYS A 17 16.03 7.44 8.94
N VAL A 18 14.87 7.36 8.30
CA VAL A 18 14.82 6.78 6.97
C VAL A 18 15.59 7.76 6.09
N ASP A 19 16.81 7.39 5.74
CA ASP A 19 17.51 8.09 4.67
C ASP A 19 16.81 7.71 3.37
N ASN A 20 15.63 8.31 3.13
CA ASN A 20 14.88 8.23 1.86
C ASN A 20 15.74 8.74 0.68
N HIS A 21 16.90 9.32 0.99
CA HIS A 21 17.93 9.73 0.06
C HIS A 21 19.13 8.79 0.00
N SER A 22 19.08 7.61 0.64
CA SER A 22 20.12 6.61 0.48
C SER A 22 20.30 6.31 -1.01
N LYS A 23 21.56 6.17 -1.43
CA LYS A 23 21.90 5.89 -2.83
C LYS A 23 21.24 4.59 -3.32
N GLY A 24 20.97 3.64 -2.43
CA GLY A 24 20.27 2.39 -2.71
C GLY A 24 18.78 2.60 -3.03
N THR A 25 18.06 3.33 -2.17
CA THR A 25 16.63 3.64 -2.36
C THR A 25 16.36 4.35 -3.68
N ARG A 26 17.13 5.40 -3.98
CA ARG A 26 16.99 6.14 -5.24
C ARG A 26 17.21 5.27 -6.46
N LYS A 27 18.22 4.40 -6.44
CA LYS A 27 18.50 3.45 -7.53
C LYS A 27 17.36 2.46 -7.73
N LEU A 28 16.85 1.88 -6.65
CA LEU A 28 15.75 0.92 -6.70
C LEU A 28 14.49 1.56 -7.29
N LEU A 29 14.12 2.77 -6.83
CA LEU A 29 12.96 3.50 -7.35
C LEU A 29 13.12 3.92 -8.81
N THR A 30 14.32 4.37 -9.22
CA THR A 30 14.60 4.64 -10.64
C THR A 30 14.40 3.39 -11.49
N TYR A 31 14.92 2.24 -11.04
CA TYR A 31 14.77 0.98 -11.77
C TYR A 31 13.32 0.54 -11.87
N ILE A 32 12.55 0.64 -10.78
CA ILE A 32 11.11 0.32 -10.78
C ILE A 32 10.37 1.21 -11.78
N LYS A 33 10.68 2.51 -11.81
CA LYS A 33 10.09 3.43 -12.79
C LYS A 33 10.39 3.01 -14.24
N GLU A 34 11.65 2.67 -14.53
CA GLU A 34 12.07 2.18 -15.85
C GLU A 34 11.33 0.87 -16.23
N VAL A 35 11.15 -0.05 -15.28
CA VAL A 35 10.38 -1.29 -15.49
C VAL A 35 8.90 -1.00 -15.77
N VAL A 36 8.26 -0.11 -14.99
CA VAL A 36 6.84 0.27 -15.20
C VAL A 36 6.65 0.96 -16.55
N GLU A 37 7.59 1.80 -16.98
CA GLU A 37 7.57 2.40 -18.32
C GLU A 37 7.64 1.34 -19.41
N GLU A 38 8.48 0.32 -19.25
CA GLU A 38 8.62 -0.79 -20.20
C GLU A 38 7.39 -1.70 -20.24
N VAL A 39 6.76 -1.97 -19.09
CA VAL A 39 5.45 -2.64 -19.02
C VAL A 39 4.42 -1.92 -19.90
N GLY A 40 4.42 -0.60 -19.88
CA GLY A 40 3.56 0.23 -20.71
C GLY A 40 3.83 0.10 -22.22
N LYS A 41 5.05 -0.24 -22.64
CA LYS A 41 5.39 -0.49 -24.04
C LYS A 41 4.97 -1.89 -24.48
N ILE A 42 5.18 -2.88 -23.61
CA ILE A 42 4.80 -4.29 -23.85
C ILE A 42 3.29 -4.42 -23.92
N TYR A 43 2.58 -3.74 -23.02
CA TYR A 43 1.14 -3.79 -22.93
C TYR A 43 0.58 -2.37 -22.71
N PRO A 44 0.17 -1.68 -23.80
CA PRO A 44 -0.25 -0.27 -23.77
C PRO A 44 -1.37 0.07 -22.77
N ARG A 45 -2.13 -0.92 -22.30
CA ARG A 45 -3.16 -0.73 -21.27
C ARG A 45 -2.56 -0.32 -19.92
N PHE A 46 -1.34 -0.78 -19.63
CA PHE A 46 -0.53 -0.43 -18.45
C PHE A 46 0.45 0.74 -18.73
N ARG A 47 0.24 1.56 -19.76
CA ARG A 47 1.13 2.70 -20.03
C ARG A 47 1.01 3.80 -18.98
N SER A 48 2.04 4.64 -18.87
CA SER A 48 2.13 5.72 -17.90
C SER A 48 0.98 6.75 -17.94
N SER A 49 0.29 6.93 -19.07
CA SER A 49 -0.91 7.78 -19.11
C SER A 49 -2.11 7.16 -18.39
N ASN A 50 -2.10 5.83 -18.23
CA ASN A 50 -3.14 5.06 -17.57
C ASN A 50 -2.71 4.62 -16.16
N ILE A 51 -1.47 4.93 -15.76
CA ILE A 51 -0.90 4.54 -14.47
C ILE A 51 -0.44 5.76 -13.70
N GLU A 52 -0.89 5.89 -12.46
CA GLU A 52 -0.32 6.84 -11.49
C GLU A 52 0.66 6.09 -10.59
N ASN A 53 1.94 6.48 -10.66
CA ASN A 53 2.97 5.98 -9.75
C ASN A 53 2.92 6.78 -8.46
N VAL A 54 2.27 6.23 -7.44
CA VAL A 54 2.27 6.78 -6.09
C VAL A 54 3.37 6.06 -5.32
N THR A 55 4.60 6.53 -5.52
CA THR A 55 5.63 6.38 -4.48
C THR A 55 5.11 7.14 -3.29
N SER A 56 5.15 6.55 -2.10
CA SER A 56 5.07 7.31 -0.86
C SER A 56 6.51 7.72 -0.49
N PRO A 57 7.07 8.81 -1.06
CA PRO A 57 8.50 9.09 -0.92
C PRO A 57 8.79 9.81 0.41
N GLU A 58 7.74 10.23 1.12
CA GLU A 58 7.80 11.17 2.24
C GLU A 58 7.14 10.63 3.51
N THR A 59 6.41 9.51 3.43
CA THR A 59 5.88 8.90 4.65
C THR A 59 6.90 7.97 5.25
N ASN A 60 7.29 8.26 6.49
CA ASN A 60 7.97 7.34 7.42
C ASN A 60 7.09 6.11 7.77
N ASP A 61 6.23 5.66 6.87
CA ASP A 61 5.29 4.55 7.02
C ASP A 61 5.91 3.21 6.63
N ALA A 62 7.07 3.23 5.98
CA ALA A 62 7.92 2.08 5.75
C ALA A 62 8.11 1.29 7.06
N LEU A 63 7.89 -0.04 7.02
CA LEU A 63 8.07 -0.95 8.17
C LEU A 63 9.44 -0.77 8.84
N HIS A 64 10.45 -0.47 8.02
CA HIS A 64 11.84 -0.21 8.35
C HIS A 64 12.44 0.77 7.35
N SER A 65 13.64 1.30 7.63
CA SER A 65 14.44 2.12 6.71
C SER A 65 14.80 1.43 5.37
N THR A 66 14.36 0.18 5.18
CA THR A 66 14.72 -0.74 4.11
C THR A 66 13.53 -1.35 3.37
N GLU A 67 12.28 -1.14 3.78
CA GLU A 67 11.10 -1.74 3.12
C GLU A 67 10.14 -0.65 2.62
N LEU A 68 9.91 -0.62 1.31
CA LEU A 68 9.11 0.39 0.63
C LEU A 68 7.84 -0.26 0.06
N ASP A 69 6.73 0.47 0.10
CA ASP A 69 5.53 0.14 -0.66
C ASP A 69 5.36 1.15 -1.80
N HIS A 70 5.16 0.65 -3.01
CA HIS A 70 4.89 1.46 -4.21
C HIS A 70 3.55 1.07 -4.80
N LEU A 71 2.66 2.06 -4.94
CA LEU A 71 1.34 1.86 -5.52
C LEU A 71 1.36 2.24 -7.00
N VAL A 72 0.83 1.34 -7.83
CA VAL A 72 0.61 1.50 -9.26
C VAL A 72 -0.89 1.58 -9.47
N ILE A 73 -1.41 2.78 -9.73
CA ILE A 73 -2.85 3.01 -9.87
C ILE A 73 -3.23 2.94 -11.33
N LEU A 74 -3.93 1.88 -11.70
CA LEU A 74 -4.48 1.68 -13.03
C LEU A 74 -5.80 2.42 -13.18
N LYS A 75 -5.87 3.33 -14.15
CA LYS A 75 -7.08 4.09 -14.48
C LYS A 75 -7.87 3.33 -15.53
N ILE A 76 -8.97 2.72 -15.12
CA ILE A 76 -9.93 2.05 -16.00
C ILE A 76 -11.24 2.84 -15.94
N ARG A 77 -11.88 3.04 -17.09
CA ARG A 77 -13.23 3.61 -17.14
C ARG A 77 -14.23 2.52 -16.79
N GLY A 78 -15.05 2.78 -15.80
CA GLY A 78 -15.98 1.82 -15.25
C GLY A 78 -16.55 2.28 -13.92
N GLN A 79 -17.26 1.38 -13.27
CA GLN A 79 -17.88 1.62 -11.98
C GLN A 79 -17.69 0.43 -11.04
N GLU A 80 -17.26 0.73 -9.82
CA GLU A 80 -17.31 -0.18 -8.69
C GLU A 80 -18.76 -0.53 -8.30
N LYS A 81 -19.01 -1.81 -8.01
CA LYS A 81 -20.29 -2.34 -7.54
C LYS A 81 -20.06 -3.08 -6.23
N ASP A 82 -20.59 -2.56 -5.14
CA ASP A 82 -20.44 -3.20 -3.84
C ASP A 82 -21.05 -4.60 -3.80
N ILE A 83 -20.46 -5.45 -2.96
CA ILE A 83 -20.95 -6.80 -2.69
C ILE A 83 -21.53 -6.80 -1.26
N PRO A 84 -22.86 -6.71 -1.07
CA PRO A 84 -23.46 -6.57 0.25
C PRO A 84 -23.08 -7.70 1.23
N GLU A 85 -22.95 -8.92 0.73
CA GLU A 85 -22.54 -10.10 1.48
C GLU A 85 -21.04 -10.15 1.81
N SER A 86 -20.23 -9.24 1.27
CA SER A 86 -18.79 -9.16 1.51
C SER A 86 -18.35 -7.70 1.74
N PRO A 87 -18.61 -7.12 2.93
CA PRO A 87 -18.26 -5.74 3.23
C PRO A 87 -16.77 -5.45 3.01
N GLY A 88 -16.47 -4.30 2.41
CA GLY A 88 -15.10 -3.95 2.03
C GLY A 88 -14.69 -4.44 0.63
N ASN A 89 -15.52 -5.26 -0.02
CA ASN A 89 -15.26 -5.79 -1.36
C ASN A 89 -16.28 -5.27 -2.39
N ALA A 90 -15.83 -5.21 -3.63
CA ALA A 90 -16.60 -4.79 -4.79
C ALA A 90 -16.31 -5.69 -5.99
N LYS A 91 -17.20 -5.64 -6.98
CA LYS A 91 -16.91 -5.98 -8.38
C LYS A 91 -16.60 -4.69 -9.13
N PHE A 92 -15.93 -4.79 -10.27
CA PHE A 92 -15.66 -3.62 -11.13
C PHE A 92 -16.26 -3.88 -12.50
N GLU A 93 -17.27 -3.09 -12.86
CA GLU A 93 -17.93 -3.13 -14.17
C GLU A 93 -17.19 -2.18 -15.12
N VAL A 94 -16.68 -2.69 -16.23
CA VAL A 94 -15.94 -1.86 -17.20
C VAL A 94 -16.93 -1.15 -18.11
N ASP A 95 -16.69 0.13 -18.40
CA ASP A 95 -17.53 0.87 -19.36
C ASP A 95 -17.44 0.24 -20.75
N SER A 96 -18.53 0.27 -21.52
CA SER A 96 -18.56 -0.23 -22.91
C SER A 96 -17.48 0.37 -23.82
N SER A 97 -17.02 1.61 -23.53
CA SER A 97 -15.92 2.25 -24.27
C SER A 97 -14.54 1.64 -24.00
N ALA A 98 -14.39 0.87 -22.92
CA ALA A 98 -13.16 0.20 -22.49
C ALA A 98 -13.28 -1.33 -22.48
N GLU A 99 -14.47 -1.91 -22.70
CA GLU A 99 -14.70 -3.36 -22.73
C GLU A 99 -13.78 -4.09 -23.72
N SER A 100 -13.59 -3.59 -24.94
CA SER A 100 -12.69 -4.21 -25.92
C SER A 100 -11.23 -4.22 -25.44
N ASP A 101 -10.87 -3.21 -24.65
CA ASP A 101 -9.56 -3.09 -24.02
C ASP A 101 -9.45 -3.92 -22.75
N TRP A 102 -10.46 -4.68 -22.33
CA TRP A 102 -10.33 -5.55 -21.16
C TRP A 102 -11.03 -6.90 -21.36
N ALA A 103 -11.41 -7.24 -22.60
CA ALA A 103 -12.21 -8.41 -22.94
C ALA A 103 -11.60 -9.74 -22.46
N ASP A 104 -10.27 -9.84 -22.41
CA ASP A 104 -9.53 -11.00 -21.89
C ASP A 104 -9.51 -11.10 -20.36
N CYS A 105 -9.91 -10.04 -19.66
CA CYS A 105 -9.97 -9.96 -18.21
C CYS A 105 -11.41 -9.81 -17.68
N ILE A 106 -12.43 -9.75 -18.55
CA ILE A 106 -13.84 -9.60 -18.17
C ILE A 106 -14.50 -10.99 -18.13
N ASN A 107 -15.19 -11.30 -17.04
CA ASN A 107 -15.94 -12.55 -16.91
C ASN A 107 -17.26 -12.52 -17.69
N THR A 108 -17.97 -13.65 -17.69
CA THR A 108 -19.27 -13.80 -18.37
C THR A 108 -20.38 -12.91 -17.80
N GLU A 109 -20.20 -12.36 -16.60
CA GLU A 109 -21.14 -11.43 -15.95
C GLU A 109 -20.83 -9.96 -16.29
N GLY A 110 -19.76 -9.67 -17.05
CA GLY A 110 -19.37 -8.31 -17.42
C GLY A 110 -18.44 -7.61 -16.42
N TYR A 111 -17.91 -8.33 -15.44
CA TYR A 111 -17.02 -7.76 -14.42
C TYR A 111 -15.55 -8.08 -14.69
N LEU A 112 -14.69 -7.13 -14.36
CA LEU A 112 -13.25 -7.27 -14.46
C LEU A 112 -12.71 -8.19 -13.36
N GLU A 113 -12.09 -9.30 -13.74
CA GLU A 113 -11.57 -10.33 -12.84
C GLU A 113 -10.20 -9.91 -12.25
N PRO A 114 -10.05 -9.78 -10.92
CA PRO A 114 -8.78 -9.43 -10.31
C PRO A 114 -7.66 -10.40 -10.64
N LYS A 115 -7.98 -11.70 -10.74
CA LYS A 115 -7.03 -12.75 -11.07
C LYS A 115 -6.40 -12.54 -12.45
N GLU A 116 -7.21 -12.26 -13.45
CA GLU A 116 -6.76 -12.10 -14.83
C GLU A 116 -5.93 -10.82 -14.99
N VAL A 117 -6.38 -9.71 -14.39
CA VAL A 117 -5.64 -8.44 -14.42
C VAL A 117 -4.28 -8.56 -13.74
N ILE A 118 -4.22 -9.17 -12.56
CA ILE A 118 -2.96 -9.35 -11.81
C ILE A 118 -2.03 -10.32 -12.52
N ALA A 119 -2.55 -11.42 -13.08
CA ALA A 119 -1.76 -12.36 -13.87
C ALA A 119 -1.14 -11.67 -15.09
N LYS A 120 -1.95 -10.88 -15.82
CA LYS A 120 -1.48 -10.12 -16.98
C LYS A 120 -0.42 -9.09 -16.61
N TYR A 121 -0.62 -8.37 -15.52
CA TYR A 121 0.35 -7.41 -15.00
C TYR A 121 1.68 -8.08 -14.64
N LYS A 122 1.66 -9.22 -13.94
CA LYS A 122 2.87 -9.98 -13.58
C LYS A 122 3.60 -10.51 -14.81
N GLU A 123 2.88 -11.02 -15.81
CA GLU A 123 3.46 -11.44 -17.11
C GLU A 123 4.21 -10.28 -17.78
N CYS A 124 3.61 -9.10 -17.80
CA CYS A 124 4.21 -7.90 -18.38
C CYS A 124 5.44 -7.45 -17.59
N ILE A 125 5.36 -7.43 -16.25
CA ILE A 125 6.49 -7.07 -15.38
C ILE A 125 7.67 -8.03 -15.59
N HIS A 126 7.41 -9.34 -15.66
CA HIS A 126 8.46 -10.33 -15.92
C HIS A 126 9.17 -10.07 -17.25
N SER A 127 8.41 -9.75 -18.29
CA SER A 127 8.96 -9.43 -19.62
C SER A 127 9.72 -8.11 -19.61
N ALA A 128 9.16 -7.07 -18.96
CA ALA A 128 9.79 -5.77 -18.81
C ALA A 128 11.12 -5.85 -18.07
N VAL A 129 11.18 -6.57 -16.94
CA VAL A 129 12.43 -6.79 -16.18
C VAL A 129 13.52 -7.39 -17.06
N LYS A 130 13.20 -8.38 -17.91
CA LYS A 130 14.18 -8.98 -18.83
C LYS A 130 14.72 -7.96 -19.83
N VAL A 131 13.84 -7.15 -20.43
CA VAL A 131 14.24 -6.09 -21.38
C VAL A 131 15.10 -5.04 -20.67
N THR A 132 14.62 -4.52 -19.55
CA THR A 132 15.31 -3.49 -18.76
C THR A 132 16.69 -3.96 -18.29
N GLN A 133 16.85 -5.23 -17.88
CA GLN A 133 18.15 -5.80 -17.50
C GLN A 133 19.11 -5.98 -18.69
N GLN A 134 18.60 -6.25 -19.88
CA GLN A 134 19.42 -6.41 -21.09
C GLN A 134 19.87 -5.05 -21.66
N GLU A 135 19.00 -4.05 -21.63
CA GLU A 135 19.26 -2.73 -22.23
C GLU A 135 20.09 -1.81 -21.33
N LEU A 136 19.96 -1.94 -20.01
CA LEU A 136 20.67 -1.08 -19.07
C LEU A 136 21.98 -1.73 -18.61
N SER A 137 23.10 -1.29 -19.17
CA SER A 137 24.47 -1.71 -18.80
C SER A 137 24.96 -1.14 -17.46
N ARG A 138 24.08 -1.02 -16.45
CA ARG A 138 24.46 -0.47 -15.13
C ARG A 138 24.79 -1.60 -14.16
N ASP A 139 26.02 -1.62 -13.64
CA ASP A 139 26.54 -2.68 -12.74
C ASP A 139 25.70 -3.00 -11.50
N TRP A 140 24.83 -2.08 -11.07
CA TRP A 140 23.97 -2.26 -9.88
C TRP A 140 22.61 -2.88 -10.20
N ILE A 141 22.20 -2.94 -11.47
CA ILE A 141 20.92 -3.55 -11.87
C ILE A 141 20.97 -5.08 -11.68
N ASN A 142 22.12 -5.69 -11.93
CA ASN A 142 22.35 -7.11 -11.68
C ASN A 142 22.26 -7.49 -10.19
N ASP A 143 22.35 -6.50 -9.28
CA ASP A 143 22.18 -6.71 -7.85
C ASP A 143 20.70 -6.69 -7.40
N ILE A 144 19.77 -6.44 -8.33
CA ILE A 144 18.32 -6.39 -8.08
C ILE A 144 17.73 -7.76 -8.35
N LYS A 145 17.17 -8.37 -7.29
CA LYS A 145 16.32 -9.54 -7.38
C LYS A 145 14.87 -9.09 -7.51
N VAL A 146 14.14 -9.65 -8.49
CA VAL A 146 12.69 -9.45 -8.62
C VAL A 146 12.00 -10.75 -8.27
N ASP A 147 11.20 -10.72 -7.21
CA ASP A 147 10.35 -11.81 -6.78
C ASP A 147 8.91 -11.50 -7.23
N ILE A 148 8.54 -12.10 -8.35
CA ILE A 148 7.16 -12.07 -8.87
C ILE A 148 6.44 -13.20 -8.13
N GLY A 149 6.01 -12.93 -6.90
CA GLY A 149 5.47 -13.97 -6.02
C GLY A 149 4.19 -14.62 -6.58
N ASP A 150 3.96 -15.87 -6.17
CA ASP A 150 2.69 -16.61 -6.34
C ASP A 150 1.86 -16.64 -5.04
N ALA A 151 2.35 -16.03 -3.96
CA ALA A 151 1.74 -16.08 -2.64
C ALA A 151 1.72 -14.72 -1.95
N ALA A 152 0.67 -14.50 -1.14
CA ALA A 152 0.42 -13.32 -0.33
C ALA A 152 1.64 -12.97 0.54
N ALA A 153 2.47 -12.05 0.05
CA ALA A 153 3.39 -11.35 0.93
C ALA A 153 2.55 -10.38 1.76
N MET A 154 2.59 -10.53 3.08
CA MET A 154 2.00 -9.58 4.02
C MET A 154 2.66 -8.22 3.86
N THR A 155 2.08 -7.39 2.99
CA THR A 155 2.38 -5.96 2.89
C THR A 155 1.35 -5.16 3.66
N ILE A 156 1.72 -3.93 4.02
CA ILE A 156 0.84 -2.93 4.64
C ILE A 156 -0.42 -2.69 3.77
N THR A 157 -0.29 -2.93 2.47
CA THR A 157 -1.35 -2.96 1.49
C THR A 157 -1.94 -4.37 1.44
N ALA A 158 -3.25 -4.47 1.65
CA ALA A 158 -4.06 -5.70 1.58
C ALA A 158 -4.14 -6.31 0.16
N SER A 159 -3.13 -6.08 -0.68
CA SER A 159 -3.05 -6.60 -2.04
C SER A 159 -2.57 -8.05 -2.04
N TYR A 160 -3.27 -8.88 -2.79
CA TYR A 160 -2.89 -10.22 -3.14
C TYR A 160 -1.63 -10.17 -4.02
N SER A 161 -0.51 -10.60 -3.43
CA SER A 161 0.72 -10.96 -4.15
C SER A 161 1.41 -9.80 -4.90
N PRO A 162 1.99 -8.81 -4.17
CA PRO A 162 2.79 -7.74 -4.77
C PRO A 162 4.00 -8.29 -5.54
N VAL A 163 4.52 -7.50 -6.49
CA VAL A 163 5.82 -7.78 -7.10
C VAL A 163 6.91 -7.14 -6.26
N ARG A 164 7.81 -7.96 -5.71
CA ARG A 164 8.85 -7.51 -4.79
C ARG A 164 10.18 -7.31 -5.48
N PHE A 165 10.75 -6.11 -5.38
CA PHE A 165 12.09 -5.78 -5.85
C PHE A 165 13.03 -5.69 -4.65
N THR A 166 14.17 -6.39 -4.69
CA THR A 166 15.16 -6.39 -3.60
C THR A 166 16.55 -6.06 -4.13
N LEU A 167 17.15 -4.97 -3.65
CA LEU A 167 18.54 -4.61 -3.91
C LEU A 167 19.45 -5.23 -2.83
N LYS A 168 20.30 -6.20 -3.21
CA LYS A 168 21.07 -7.06 -2.27
C LYS A 168 22.52 -6.65 -2.00
N ARG A 169 23.06 -5.64 -2.69
CA ARG A 169 24.52 -5.39 -2.70
C ARG A 169 25.05 -4.99 -1.31
N GLN A 170 26.13 -5.64 -0.85
CA GLN A 170 26.78 -5.44 0.47
C GLN A 170 27.23 -4.00 0.79
N ILE A 171 27.37 -3.13 -0.21
CA ILE A 171 27.78 -1.73 -0.04
C ILE A 171 26.59 -0.84 0.38
N TYR A 172 25.36 -1.34 0.22
CA TYR A 172 24.15 -0.64 0.62
C TYR A 172 23.44 -1.44 1.72
N THR A 173 22.71 -0.74 2.59
CA THR A 173 21.67 -1.40 3.39
C THR A 173 20.70 -2.06 2.41
N PRO A 174 20.40 -3.37 2.53
CA PRO A 174 19.47 -4.04 1.63
C PRO A 174 18.13 -3.31 1.61
N VAL A 175 17.60 -3.00 0.43
CA VAL A 175 16.29 -2.32 0.28
C VAL A 175 15.34 -3.23 -0.48
N LYS A 176 14.12 -3.36 0.03
CA LYS A 176 13.00 -4.06 -0.59
C LYS A 176 11.93 -3.05 -0.97
N CYS A 177 11.26 -3.27 -2.09
CA CYS A 177 10.12 -2.48 -2.52
C CYS A 177 9.04 -3.39 -3.07
N ASP A 178 7.83 -3.28 -2.53
CA ASP A 178 6.66 -4.02 -2.98
C ASP A 178 5.81 -3.16 -3.91
N LEU A 179 5.68 -3.62 -5.15
CA LEU A 179 4.93 -2.96 -6.20
C LEU A 179 3.51 -3.54 -6.26
N ASN A 180 2.54 -2.73 -5.88
CA ASN A 180 1.14 -3.11 -5.72
C ASN A 180 0.29 -2.46 -6.81
N LEU A 181 -0.41 -3.28 -7.61
CA LEU A 181 -1.38 -2.79 -8.59
C LEU A 181 -2.73 -2.57 -7.90
N ILE A 182 -3.33 -1.40 -8.10
CA ILE A 182 -4.70 -1.09 -7.68
C ILE A 182 -5.46 -0.45 -8.84
N ILE A 183 -6.78 -0.63 -8.90
CA ILE A 183 -7.64 0.12 -9.83
C ILE A 183 -8.05 1.42 -9.16
N GLY A 184 -7.90 2.55 -9.87
CA GLY A 184 -8.40 3.83 -9.39
C GLY A 184 -9.92 3.91 -9.50
N CYS A 185 -10.58 4.20 -8.38
CA CYS A 185 -12.01 4.47 -8.30
C CYS A 185 -12.29 5.93 -8.66
N CYS A 186 -13.45 6.16 -9.26
CA CYS A 186 -13.94 7.50 -9.58
C CYS A 186 -14.86 8.05 -8.48
N GLU A 187 -15.45 7.18 -7.65
CA GLU A 187 -16.33 7.57 -6.55
C GLU A 187 -15.64 7.36 -5.19
N LEU A 188 -16.24 7.95 -4.16
CA LEU A 188 -15.85 7.67 -2.79
C LEU A 188 -16.34 6.28 -2.40
N PRO A 189 -15.63 5.60 -1.49
CA PRO A 189 -16.09 4.32 -0.98
C PRO A 189 -17.47 4.48 -0.33
N PRO A 190 -18.21 3.38 -0.20
CA PRO A 190 -19.51 3.35 0.47
C PRO A 190 -19.45 4.01 1.84
N ILE A 191 -20.55 4.67 2.22
CA ILE A 191 -20.64 5.40 3.49
C ILE A 191 -20.44 4.45 4.69
N GLU A 192 -20.77 3.18 4.55
CA GLU A 192 -20.54 2.14 5.56
C GLU A 192 -19.05 1.96 5.86
N LEU A 193 -18.19 2.08 4.85
CA LEU A 193 -16.73 1.93 4.97
C LEU A 193 -16.02 3.25 5.31
N SER A 194 -16.71 4.37 5.11
CA SER A 194 -16.07 5.69 5.14
C SER A 194 -16.94 6.79 5.75
N SER A 195 -17.86 6.41 6.65
CA SER A 195 -18.78 7.34 7.35
C SER A 195 -18.07 8.53 7.97
N TRP A 196 -16.84 8.34 8.44
CA TRP A 196 -15.95 9.38 8.97
C TRP A 196 -15.61 10.50 7.95
N LEU A 197 -15.62 10.21 6.65
CA LEU A 197 -15.47 11.22 5.58
C LEU A 197 -16.75 12.05 5.39
N TYR A 198 -17.92 11.47 5.64
CA TYR A 198 -19.22 12.08 5.36
C TYR A 198 -19.80 12.87 6.53
N ASP A 199 -19.37 12.60 7.77
CA ASP A 199 -19.83 13.34 8.94
C ASP A 199 -19.17 14.73 9.03
N ARG A 200 -19.70 15.68 8.25
CA ARG A 200 -19.27 17.09 8.26
C ARG A 200 -19.74 17.87 9.49
N SER A 201 -20.72 17.35 10.21
CA SER A 201 -21.40 18.05 11.31
C SER A 201 -20.61 18.00 12.63
N SER A 202 -19.68 17.04 12.77
CA SER A 202 -18.83 16.84 13.95
C SER A 202 -17.36 17.29 13.78
N GLN A 203 -17.00 17.82 12.61
CA GLN A 203 -15.61 18.13 12.20
C GLN A 203 -14.92 19.29 12.93
N SER A 204 -15.60 19.99 13.84
CA SER A 204 -14.99 21.07 14.63
C SER A 204 -14.19 20.58 15.85
N LYS A 205 -14.22 19.27 16.18
CA LYS A 205 -13.60 18.72 17.41
C LYS A 205 -12.86 17.38 17.26
N ARG A 206 -12.67 16.83 16.07
CA ARG A 206 -12.12 15.47 15.88
C ARG A 206 -10.92 15.43 14.95
N TRP A 207 -10.04 14.45 15.21
CA TRP A 207 -8.98 13.99 14.32
C TRP A 207 -9.56 13.02 13.28
N PRO A 208 -9.09 13.04 12.01
CA PRO A 208 -8.17 14.02 11.43
C PRO A 208 -8.84 15.39 11.21
N SER A 209 -8.04 16.45 11.03
CA SER A 209 -8.58 17.81 10.87
C SER A 209 -9.49 17.96 9.64
N SER A 210 -10.43 18.90 9.68
CA SER A 210 -11.32 19.22 8.55
C SER A 210 -10.55 19.46 7.24
N ASP A 211 -9.44 20.19 7.31
CA ASP A 211 -8.59 20.49 6.15
C ASP A 211 -7.96 19.22 5.57
N THR A 212 -7.62 18.26 6.43
CA THR A 212 -7.10 16.95 6.00
C THR A 212 -8.19 16.12 5.34
N VAL A 213 -9.41 16.11 5.92
CA VAL A 213 -10.56 15.43 5.32
C VAL A 213 -10.92 16.04 3.96
N GLU A 214 -10.92 17.37 3.84
CA GLU A 214 -11.18 18.07 2.58
C GLU A 214 -10.11 17.76 1.53
N LYS A 215 -8.83 17.71 1.91
CA LYS A 215 -7.76 17.24 1.03
C LYS A 215 -7.98 15.82 0.54
N ILE A 216 -8.37 14.91 1.45
CA ILE A 216 -8.69 13.52 1.12
C ILE A 216 -9.80 13.47 0.06
N TRP A 217 -10.89 14.20 0.33
CA TRP A 217 -12.05 14.27 -0.55
C TRP A 217 -11.74 14.80 -1.95
N ASN A 218 -10.93 15.85 -2.04
CA ASN A 218 -10.70 16.56 -3.30
C ASN A 218 -9.54 16.02 -4.14
N THR A 219 -8.60 15.30 -3.52
CA THR A 219 -7.31 14.99 -4.16
C THR A 219 -7.13 13.50 -4.45
N PHE A 220 -7.81 12.62 -3.72
CA PHE A 220 -7.47 11.21 -3.72
C PHE A 220 -8.55 10.39 -4.40
N SER A 221 -8.14 9.66 -5.45
CA SER A 221 -8.87 8.49 -5.90
C SER A 221 -8.68 7.38 -4.89
N PHE A 222 -9.80 6.79 -4.46
CA PHE A 222 -9.78 5.53 -3.73
C PHE A 222 -9.36 4.40 -4.67
N GLY A 223 -8.84 3.32 -4.10
CA GLY A 223 -8.33 2.20 -4.88
C GLY A 223 -9.15 0.94 -4.68
N LEU A 224 -9.11 0.05 -5.66
CA LEU A 224 -9.46 -1.36 -5.49
C LEU A 224 -8.20 -2.20 -5.62
N ALA A 225 -7.81 -2.89 -4.56
CA ALA A 225 -6.73 -3.85 -4.55
C ALA A 225 -7.29 -5.26 -4.74
N ALA A 226 -6.61 -6.13 -5.48
CA ALA A 226 -7.02 -7.53 -5.54
C ALA A 226 -6.79 -8.16 -4.16
N GLN A 227 -7.76 -8.87 -3.59
CA GLN A 227 -7.63 -9.57 -2.31
C GLN A 227 -8.10 -11.02 -2.45
N ASN A 228 -7.44 -11.95 -1.73
CA ASN A 228 -7.87 -13.34 -1.66
C ASN A 228 -8.76 -13.58 -0.44
N LEU A 229 -10.04 -13.88 -0.68
CA LEU A 229 -11.01 -14.19 0.37
C LEU A 229 -10.68 -15.47 1.16
N ASN A 230 -10.05 -16.45 0.51
CA ASN A 230 -9.66 -17.70 1.18
C ASN A 230 -8.47 -17.51 2.13
N ALA A 231 -7.80 -16.35 2.05
CA ALA A 231 -6.84 -15.78 2.99
C ALA A 231 -7.27 -15.87 4.46
N GLU A 232 -8.53 -15.51 4.70
CA GLU A 232 -9.01 -15.16 6.05
C GLU A 232 -9.58 -16.37 6.82
N VAL A 233 -9.88 -17.49 6.15
CA VAL A 233 -10.70 -18.56 6.75
C VAL A 233 -9.97 -19.89 6.96
N SER A 234 -8.75 -20.10 6.43
CA SER A 234 -8.07 -21.38 6.68
C SER A 234 -6.55 -21.35 6.53
N ASN A 235 -5.84 -21.85 7.55
CA ASN A 235 -4.42 -22.26 7.52
C ASN A 235 -4.14 -23.43 6.55
N ILE A 236 -4.99 -23.66 5.55
CA ILE A 236 -4.88 -24.76 4.60
C ILE A 236 -4.32 -24.18 3.31
N ARG A 237 -3.09 -24.59 2.96
CA ARG A 237 -2.51 -24.37 1.63
C ARG A 237 -3.43 -25.02 0.59
N LYS A 238 -4.39 -24.27 0.06
CA LYS A 238 -5.13 -24.67 -1.14
C LYS A 238 -4.27 -24.32 -2.36
N THR A 239 -4.27 -25.22 -3.33
CA THR A 239 -3.63 -25.05 -4.64
C THR A 239 -4.26 -23.85 -5.38
N GLU A 240 -3.49 -23.20 -6.27
CA GLU A 240 -3.86 -21.98 -7.02
C GLU A 240 -5.20 -22.02 -7.78
N THR A 241 -5.78 -23.21 -7.94
CA THR A 241 -7.01 -23.43 -8.71
C THR A 241 -8.29 -22.97 -8.01
N ASP A 242 -8.31 -22.78 -6.68
CA ASP A 242 -9.53 -22.42 -5.92
C ASP A 242 -9.54 -20.99 -5.38
N LEU A 243 -8.66 -20.11 -5.88
CA LEU A 243 -8.54 -18.73 -5.39
C LEU A 243 -9.69 -17.86 -5.92
N GLN A 244 -10.63 -17.51 -5.03
CA GLN A 244 -11.62 -16.48 -5.29
C GLN A 244 -11.00 -15.13 -4.91
N LEU A 245 -10.52 -14.40 -5.91
CA LEU A 245 -10.04 -13.03 -5.73
C LEU A 245 -11.22 -12.06 -5.92
N LEU A 246 -11.33 -11.07 -5.04
CA LEU A 246 -12.22 -9.93 -5.22
C LEU A 246 -11.43 -8.63 -5.24
N TRP A 247 -12.08 -7.56 -5.67
CA TRP A 247 -11.56 -6.21 -5.50
C TRP A 247 -11.93 -5.71 -4.10
N GLN A 248 -10.94 -5.43 -3.26
CA GLN A 248 -11.12 -4.83 -1.94
C GLN A 248 -10.84 -3.34 -2.00
N TYR A 249 -11.68 -2.54 -1.34
CA TYR A 249 -11.41 -1.11 -1.17
C TYR A 249 -10.09 -0.88 -0.43
N SER A 250 -9.25 -0.05 -1.02
CA SER A 250 -8.00 0.41 -0.46
C SER A 250 -8.07 1.91 -0.20
N VAL A 251 -7.86 2.26 1.07
CA VAL A 251 -7.80 3.65 1.56
C VAL A 251 -6.35 4.13 1.73
N SER A 252 -5.35 3.39 1.24
CA SER A 252 -3.93 3.63 1.54
C SER A 252 -3.47 5.07 1.28
N ARG A 253 -3.94 5.71 0.19
CA ARG A 253 -3.59 7.12 -0.07
C ARG A 253 -4.21 8.09 0.95
N ALA A 254 -5.45 7.84 1.38
CA ALA A 254 -6.10 8.64 2.39
C ALA A 254 -5.35 8.52 3.74
N GLU A 255 -4.96 7.30 4.11
CA GLU A 255 -4.17 7.03 5.31
C GLU A 255 -2.80 7.73 5.27
N THR A 256 -2.11 7.68 4.13
CA THR A 256 -0.88 8.44 3.87
C THR A 256 -1.12 9.95 4.02
N CYS A 257 -2.23 10.48 3.50
CA CYS A 257 -2.58 11.89 3.63
C CYS A 257 -2.76 12.31 5.10
N ILE A 258 -3.48 11.49 5.87
CA ILE A 258 -3.67 11.69 7.32
C ILE A 258 -2.32 11.76 8.01
N LEU A 259 -1.44 10.78 7.74
CA LEU A 259 -0.10 10.71 8.30
C LEU A 259 0.81 11.84 7.83
N GLN A 260 0.59 12.46 6.66
CA GLN A 260 1.40 13.60 6.24
C GLN A 260 0.95 14.92 6.87
N HIS A 261 -0.36 15.13 6.97
CA HIS A 261 -0.94 16.45 7.22
C HIS A 261 -1.47 16.69 8.63
N CYS A 262 -1.53 15.67 9.48
CA CYS A 262 -1.82 15.88 10.89
C CYS A 262 -0.58 16.48 11.59
N THR A 263 -0.74 17.66 12.19
CA THR A 263 0.28 18.38 12.98
C THR A 263 0.26 18.04 14.48
N ALA A 264 -0.85 17.49 14.99
CA ALA A 264 -1.03 16.89 16.33
C ALA A 264 -0.17 15.64 16.59
N ASP A 265 0.74 15.31 15.67
CA ASP A 265 0.95 13.93 15.24
C ASP A 265 2.40 13.46 15.39
N LEU A 266 3.28 14.29 15.98
CA LEU A 266 4.66 13.87 16.21
C LEU A 266 4.69 12.66 17.18
N ILE A 267 3.78 12.61 18.15
CA ILE A 267 3.68 11.51 19.12
C ILE A 267 3.10 10.25 18.46
N HIS A 268 2.00 10.35 17.71
CA HIS A 268 1.40 9.17 17.05
C HIS A 268 2.28 8.62 15.93
N LYS A 269 2.99 9.48 15.17
CA LYS A 269 4.03 9.02 14.22
C LYS A 269 5.18 8.31 14.93
N LYS A 270 5.66 8.87 16.03
CA LYS A 270 6.68 8.22 16.89
C LYS A 270 6.18 6.87 17.37
N LEU A 271 4.94 6.81 17.88
CA LEU A 271 4.31 5.59 18.38
C LEU A 271 4.16 4.55 17.27
N LEU A 272 3.71 4.95 16.07
CA LEU A 272 3.60 4.08 14.91
C LEU A 272 4.94 3.42 14.55
N ILE A 273 6.02 4.21 14.50
CA ILE A 273 7.37 3.71 14.20
C ILE A 273 7.84 2.76 15.29
N ILE A 274 7.70 3.14 16.56
CA ILE A 274 8.10 2.33 17.71
C ILE A 274 7.35 1.00 17.71
N LEU A 275 6.02 1.01 17.58
CA LEU A 275 5.19 -0.20 17.63
C LEU A 275 5.47 -1.13 16.44
N LYS A 276 5.73 -0.58 15.24
CA LYS A 276 6.15 -1.38 14.09
C LYS A 276 7.49 -2.08 14.37
N VAL A 277 8.48 -1.36 14.89
CA VAL A 277 9.80 -1.94 15.23
C VAL A 277 9.67 -3.02 16.30
N VAL A 278 8.93 -2.77 17.39
CA VAL A 278 8.71 -3.76 18.45
C VAL A 278 8.02 -5.02 17.92
N LEU A 279 7.00 -4.85 17.09
CA LEU A 279 6.28 -5.97 16.47
C LEU A 279 7.18 -6.81 15.54
N LEU A 280 8.07 -6.17 14.80
CA LEU A 280 8.99 -6.85 13.88
C LEU A 280 10.11 -7.57 14.63
N VAL A 281 10.74 -6.91 15.59
CA VAL A 281 11.88 -7.46 16.34
C VAL A 281 11.43 -8.53 17.34
N GLU A 282 10.36 -8.32 18.10
CA GLU A 282 10.00 -9.23 19.20
C GLU A 282 9.08 -10.37 18.78
N ILE A 283 8.19 -10.15 17.81
CA ILE A 283 7.15 -11.14 17.45
C ILE A 283 7.51 -11.92 16.18
N HIS A 284 8.16 -11.29 15.20
CA HIS A 284 8.45 -11.94 13.91
C HIS A 284 9.83 -12.60 13.87
N GLU A 285 10.87 -11.97 14.42
CA GLU A 285 12.22 -12.58 14.46
C GLU A 285 12.38 -13.60 15.60
N GLY A 286 11.54 -13.51 16.64
CA GLY A 286 11.57 -14.41 17.80
C GLY A 286 10.67 -15.64 17.73
N SER A 287 9.84 -15.78 16.68
CA SER A 287 8.89 -16.90 16.57
C SER A 287 8.94 -17.57 15.20
N ASP A 288 9.09 -18.90 15.17
CA ASP A 288 8.99 -19.72 13.94
C ASP A 288 7.55 -19.79 13.36
N ARG A 289 6.63 -18.95 13.85
CA ARG A 289 5.22 -18.98 13.46
C ARG A 289 4.93 -17.89 12.45
N THR A 290 4.01 -18.20 11.54
CA THR A 290 3.42 -17.21 10.63
C THR A 290 2.85 -16.07 11.48
N PRO A 291 3.25 -14.82 11.22
CA PRO A 291 2.83 -13.71 12.06
C PRO A 291 1.32 -13.47 11.97
N LEU A 292 0.67 -13.49 13.13
CA LEU A 292 -0.76 -13.20 13.28
C LEU A 292 -1.07 -11.70 13.20
N LEU A 293 -0.06 -10.84 13.39
CA LEU A 293 -0.20 -9.39 13.39
C LEU A 293 0.63 -8.79 12.25
N THR A 294 0.06 -7.79 11.59
CA THR A 294 0.69 -7.08 10.48
C THR A 294 0.89 -5.61 10.85
N SER A 295 1.76 -4.90 10.14
CA SER A 295 1.93 -3.46 10.36
C SER A 295 0.70 -2.63 10.00
N TYR A 296 -0.22 -3.18 9.18
CA TYR A 296 -1.52 -2.56 8.95
C TYR A 296 -2.36 -2.54 10.24
N HIS A 297 -2.37 -3.65 11.01
CA HIS A 297 -3.04 -3.68 12.31
C HIS A 297 -2.54 -2.60 13.26
N ILE A 298 -1.21 -2.38 13.32
CA ILE A 298 -0.62 -1.32 14.15
C ILE A 298 -1.06 0.07 13.66
N LYS A 299 -1.05 0.31 12.35
CA LYS A 299 -1.52 1.58 11.78
C LYS A 299 -2.98 1.85 12.14
N THR A 300 -3.86 0.85 12.01
CA THR A 300 -5.27 0.95 12.39
C THR A 300 -5.43 1.25 13.88
N ILE A 301 -4.69 0.57 14.76
CA ILE A 301 -4.71 0.85 16.21
C ILE A 301 -4.30 2.31 16.49
N VAL A 302 -3.21 2.78 15.86
CA VAL A 302 -2.74 4.16 16.03
C VAL A 302 -3.77 5.19 15.54
N PHE A 303 -4.51 4.90 14.46
CA PHE A 303 -5.59 5.76 14.00
C PHE A 303 -6.78 5.81 14.96
N HIS A 304 -7.16 4.68 15.57
CA HIS A 304 -8.19 4.67 16.61
C HIS A 304 -7.72 5.43 17.86
N GLU A 305 -6.47 5.23 18.29
CA GLU A 305 -5.90 5.96 19.42
C GLU A 305 -5.87 7.47 19.15
N ALA A 306 -5.46 7.89 17.95
CA ALA A 306 -5.46 9.31 17.57
C ALA A 306 -6.87 9.91 17.48
N HIS A 307 -7.88 9.09 17.14
CA HIS A 307 -9.28 9.50 17.16
C HIS A 307 -9.81 9.71 18.57
N ASP A 308 -9.49 8.79 19.49
CA ASP A 308 -9.93 8.84 20.89
C ASP A 308 -9.16 9.88 21.70
N TYR A 309 -7.90 10.13 21.35
CA TYR A 309 -7.00 11.09 21.98
C TYR A 309 -6.43 12.11 20.97
N PRO A 310 -7.29 12.96 20.37
CA PRO A 310 -6.90 13.97 19.40
C PRO A 310 -6.18 15.13 20.10
N ASP A 311 -4.89 14.95 20.38
CA ASP A 311 -3.91 15.90 20.94
C ASP A 311 -4.01 16.25 22.46
N PRO A 312 -2.88 16.33 23.21
CA PRO A 312 -2.85 16.80 24.61
C PRO A 312 -2.82 18.33 24.79
N ILE A 313 -2.71 19.13 23.72
CA ILE A 313 -2.43 20.58 23.82
C ILE A 313 -3.69 21.42 23.62
N ALA A 314 -4.72 21.16 24.43
CA ALA A 314 -5.82 22.10 24.65
C ALA A 314 -6.19 22.27 26.14
N GLY A 315 -5.36 21.77 27.07
CA GLY A 315 -5.72 21.68 28.49
C GLY A 315 -4.73 22.25 29.52
N ASN A 316 -3.43 22.40 29.23
CA ASN A 316 -2.49 22.95 30.22
C ASN A 316 -2.30 24.47 30.05
N LYS A 317 -3.38 25.22 30.27
CA LYS A 317 -3.27 26.41 31.13
C LYS A 317 -3.68 25.96 32.52
N ILE A 318 -2.76 25.29 33.20
CA ILE A 318 -2.81 25.19 34.66
C ILE A 318 -2.44 26.60 35.14
N ASN A 319 -3.45 27.37 35.53
CA ASN A 319 -3.27 28.45 36.50
C ASN A 319 -3.13 27.82 37.88
#